data_AF-A0A356D4P8-F1
#
_entry.id   AF-A0A356D4P8-F1
#
_cell.length_a   1.000
_cell.length_b   1.000
_cell.length_c   1.000
_cell.angle_alpha   90.00
_cell.angle_beta   90.00
_cell.angle_gamma   90.00
#
_symmetry.space_group_name_H-M   'P 1'
#
loop_
_entity.id
_entity.type
_entity.pdbx_description
1 polymer ?
#
loop_
_entity_poly.entity_id
_entity_poly.type
_entity_poly.pdbx_seq_one_letter_code
_entity_poly.pdbx_strand_id
1 'polypeptide(L)' 'MNMSKQMLLYARTNNQGSTCNTDIGYTEFEWEKLSEDEQLEVIAEFTGDVVDLWVQPEK' A
#
# COMPACT_ATOMS: atom_id res chain seq x y z
N MET A 1 -12.20 -34.41 -8.66
CA MET A 1 -12.22 -33.17 -7.85
C MET A 1 -11.47 -32.12 -8.64
N ASN A 2 -12.14 -31.08 -9.13
CA ASN A 2 -11.44 -29.95 -9.76
C ASN A 2 -10.70 -29.20 -8.66
N MET A 3 -9.38 -29.31 -8.61
CA MET A 3 -8.59 -28.43 -7.76
C MET A 3 -8.63 -27.04 -8.40
N SER A 4 -9.51 -26.18 -7.88
CA SER A 4 -9.55 -24.76 -8.26
C SER A 4 -8.19 -24.15 -7.98
N LYS A 5 -7.62 -23.44 -8.96
CA LYS A 5 -6.32 -22.79 -8.85
C LYS A 5 -6.26 -21.88 -7.62
N GLN A 6 -5.09 -21.81 -6.99
CA GLN A 6 -4.88 -20.90 -5.86
C GLN A 6 -4.79 -19.45 -6.37
N MET A 7 -5.23 -18.54 -5.52
CA MET A 7 -5.18 -17.10 -5.76
C MET A 7 -3.98 -16.53 -5.05
N LEU A 8 -3.20 -15.69 -5.73
CA LEU A 8 -2.00 -15.08 -5.19
C LEU A 8 -2.16 -13.55 -5.20
N LEU A 9 -1.81 -12.91 -4.08
CA LEU A 9 -1.74 -11.46 -3.95
C LEU A 9 -0.40 -10.97 -4.52
N TYR A 10 -0.48 -10.03 -5.46
CA TYR A 10 0.66 -9.36 -6.06
C TYR A 10 0.66 -7.91 -5.62
N ALA A 11 1.86 -7.39 -5.37
CA ALA A 11 2.11 -5.99 -5.11
C ALA A 11 3.13 -5.49 -6.12
N ARG A 12 2.83 -4.38 -6.79
CA ARG A 12 3.82 -3.65 -7.57
C ARG A 12 3.86 -2.22 -7.06
N THR A 13 5.05 -1.79 -6.68
CA THR A 13 5.31 -0.36 -6.52
C THR A 13 5.16 0.30 -7.88
N ASN A 14 4.52 1.47 -7.94
CA ASN A 14 4.25 2.16 -9.21
C ASN A 14 5.52 2.62 -9.97
N ASN A 15 6.73 2.25 -9.54
CA ASN A 15 7.96 2.38 -10.32
C ASN A 15 8.94 1.21 -10.13
N GLN A 16 9.66 0.84 -11.21
CA GLN A 16 10.69 -0.23 -11.19
C GLN A 16 11.98 0.28 -10.52
N GLY A 17 12.43 -0.39 -9.45
CA GLY A 17 13.77 -0.20 -8.87
C GLY A 17 14.03 1.15 -8.16
N SER A 18 13.01 2.01 -8.00
CA SER A 18 13.14 3.28 -7.30
C SER A 18 12.20 3.30 -6.10
N THR A 19 12.68 3.81 -4.97
CA THR A 19 11.83 4.28 -3.88
C THR A 19 10.72 5.14 -4.47
N CYS A 20 9.47 4.77 -4.22
CA CYS A 20 8.29 5.55 -4.58
C CYS A 20 7.85 6.31 -3.33
N ASN A 21 7.45 7.56 -3.49
CA ASN A 21 6.92 8.40 -2.43
C ASN A 21 5.67 9.11 -2.95
N THR A 22 4.78 9.43 -2.02
CA THR A 22 3.62 10.30 -2.25
C THR A 22 3.63 11.37 -1.16
N ASP A 23 3.09 12.53 -1.46
CA ASP A 23 2.90 13.59 -0.48
C ASP A 23 1.62 13.29 0.30
N ILE A 24 1.75 13.14 1.61
CA ILE A 24 0.63 12.86 2.51
C ILE A 24 -0.03 14.13 3.06
N GLY A 25 0.52 15.31 2.76
CA GLY A 25 -0.05 16.60 3.16
C GLY A 25 0.13 17.00 4.62
N TYR A 26 1.02 16.32 5.35
CA TYR A 26 1.35 16.62 6.75
C TYR A 26 2.76 17.19 6.88
N THR A 27 2.91 18.24 7.69
CA THR A 27 4.22 18.64 8.21
C THR A 27 4.66 17.73 9.35
N GLU A 28 5.95 17.68 9.65
CA GLU A 28 6.50 16.91 10.78
C GLU A 28 5.81 17.24 12.11
N PHE A 29 5.58 18.52 12.38
CA PHE A 29 4.90 18.98 13.60
C PHE A 29 3.42 18.59 13.68
N GLU A 30 2.74 18.46 12.54
CA GLU A 30 1.36 17.97 12.51
C GLU A 30 1.33 16.45 12.67
N TRP A 31 2.28 15.74 12.06
CA TRP A 31 2.43 14.30 12.18
C TRP A 31 2.70 13.86 13.63
N GLU A 32 3.58 14.56 14.35
CA GLU A 32 3.93 14.28 15.75
C GLU A 32 2.75 14.48 16.73
N LYS A 33 1.70 15.18 16.32
CA LYS A 33 0.48 15.37 17.13
C LYS A 33 -0.55 14.26 16.92
N LEU A 34 -0.42 13.49 15.86
CA LEU A 34 -1.29 12.36 15.60
C LEU A 34 -0.93 11.21 16.55
N SER A 35 -1.96 10.55 17.06
CA SER A 35 -1.81 9.26 17.72
C SER A 35 -1.36 8.18 16.72
N GLU A 36 -0.85 7.06 17.24
CA GLU A 36 -0.45 5.93 16.39
C GLU A 36 -1.60 5.43 15.50
N ASP A 37 -2.83 5.40 16.04
CA ASP A 37 -4.02 4.97 15.28
C ASP A 37 -4.33 5.95 14.13
N GLU A 38 -4.28 7.26 14.37
CA GLU A 38 -4.48 8.28 13.34
C GLU A 38 -3.37 8.23 12.26
N GLN A 39 -2.12 7.99 12.67
CA GLN A 39 -1.02 7.80 11.72
C GLN A 39 -1.25 6.57 10.83
N LEU A 40 -1.75 5.46 11.39
CA LEU A 40 -2.07 4.25 10.65
C LEU A 40 -3.21 4.47 9.64
N GLU A 41 -4.23 5.24 10.01
CA GLU A 41 -5.31 5.61 9.10
C GLU A 41 -4.79 6.41 7.91
N VAL A 42 -3.94 7.43 8.16
CA VAL A 42 -3.30 8.22 7.09
C VAL A 42 -2.44 7.32 6.21
N ILE A 43 -1.59 6.46 6.77
CA ILE A 43 -0.77 5.53 5.98
C ILE A 43 -1.65 4.63 5.09
N ALA A 44 -2.75 4.11 5.62
CA ALA A 44 -3.66 3.25 4.85
C ALA A 44 -4.31 3.99 3.67
N GLU A 45 -4.70 5.26 3.86
CA GLU A 45 -5.25 6.12 2.81
C GLU A 45 -4.27 6.27 1.63
N PHE A 46 -3.01 6.59 1.93
CA PHE A 46 -1.99 6.88 0.90
C PHE A 46 -1.27 5.62 0.37
N THR A 47 -1.47 4.44 0.96
CA THR A 47 -0.83 3.19 0.52
C THR A 47 -1.19 2.84 -0.92
N GLY A 48 -2.42 3.14 -1.36
CA GLY A 48 -2.87 2.87 -2.73
C GLY A 48 -2.15 3.67 -3.80
N ASP A 49 -1.55 4.82 -3.45
CA ASP A 49 -0.81 5.67 -4.40
C ASP A 49 0.56 5.09 -4.73
N VAL A 50 1.16 4.39 -3.77
CA VAL A 50 2.52 3.86 -3.87
C VAL A 50 2.55 2.38 -4.23
N VAL A 51 1.49 1.63 -3.92
CA VAL A 51 1.38 0.20 -4.18
C VAL A 51 0.07 -0.12 -4.88
N ASP A 52 0.18 -0.75 -6.06
CA ASP A 52 -0.95 -1.40 -6.71
C ASP A 52 -0.99 -2.88 -6.26
N LEU A 53 -2.11 -3.28 -5.66
CA LEU A 53 -2.37 -4.62 -5.15
C LEU A 53 -3.45 -5.30 -5.98
N TRP A 54 -3.17 -6.47 -6.53
CA TRP A 54 -4.17 -7.24 -7.26
C TRP A 54 -4.01 -8.74 -7.02
N VAL A 55 -5.08 -9.48 -7.27
CA VAL A 55 -5.10 -10.94 -7.15
C VAL A 55 -5.27 -11.54 -8.53
N GLN A 56 -4.43 -12.52 -8.88
CA GLN A 56 -4.58 -13.30 -10.11
C GLN A 56 -4.39 -14.79 -9.82
N PRO A 57 -4.96 -15.69 -10.66
CA PRO A 57 -4.74 -17.12 -10.53
C PRO A 57 -3.26 -17.49 -10.63
N GLU A 58 -2.86 -18.54 -9.90
CA GLU A 58 -1.53 -19.15 -10.03
C GLU A 58 -1.26 -19.59 -11.49
N LYS A 59 -0.10 -19.15 -12.03
CA LYS A 59 0.35 -19.48 -13.39
C LYS A 59 0.84 -20.91 -13.48
#